data_AF-A0A2C9L949-F1
#
_entry.id   AF-A0A2C9L949-F1
#
_cell.length_a   1.000
_cell.length_b   1.000
_cell.length_c   1.000
_cell.angle_alpha   90.00
_cell.angle_beta   90.00
_cell.angle_gamma   90.00
#
_symmetry.space_group_name_H-M   'P 1'
#
loop_
_entity.id
_entity.type
_entity.pdbx_description
1 polymer ?
#
loop_
_entity_poly.entity_id
_entity_poly.type
_entity_poly.pdbx_seq_one_letter_code
_entity_poly.pdbx_strand_id
1 'polypeptide(L)'
;MESLQNEKMSQPYDSWIPVPYVHVNESGETEVTCIARGQPGHFDEHNVSCKVAKEMEGLITYQPNEELISHVIELSSQDGHNQLKHPIYVAIPHVLSRSTAQSKEAVVKAMVEGEWKDLPTRDITFDTHKDTKFAQAEVRHLTTLLVMSRFKRDYITLMPNKGCKAVSSFDQRITLDIEKDTLVKKEHFLLQVQPVDSGTLQDFRSRQPQGKSLLSSSSIVYTQWETIQFKKPIQVTLPCPPNPAKAKKLALARKLKEEKMKNPAKPPASNRKSNVNIK
;
A
#
# COMPACT_ATOMS: atom_id res chain seq x y z
N MET A 1 4.30 22.25 -21.97
CA MET A 1 4.08 21.88 -20.56
C MET A 1 4.82 20.58 -20.35
N GLU A 2 5.97 20.70 -19.72
CA GLU A 2 7.01 19.68 -19.61
C GLU A 2 6.53 18.45 -18.83
N SER A 3 6.79 17.29 -19.42
CA SER A 3 6.68 15.98 -18.79
C SER A 3 7.73 15.87 -17.68
N LEU A 4 7.29 15.88 -16.43
CA LEU A 4 8.10 15.48 -15.28
C LEU A 4 8.44 13.99 -15.42
N GLN A 5 9.56 13.70 -16.08
CA GLN A 5 10.24 12.42 -15.96
C GLN A 5 10.77 12.33 -14.53
N ASN A 6 10.19 11.44 -13.75
CA ASN A 6 10.66 11.08 -12.43
C ASN A 6 11.95 10.28 -12.61
N GLU A 7 13.10 10.95 -12.67
CA GLU A 7 14.41 10.29 -12.64
C GLU A 7 14.53 9.52 -11.32
N LYS A 8 14.33 8.20 -11.38
CA LYS A 8 14.70 7.33 -10.27
C LYS A 8 16.21 7.47 -10.08
N MET A 9 16.64 8.15 -9.02
CA MET A 9 18.03 8.11 -8.58
C MET A 9 18.45 6.65 -8.45
N SER A 10 19.38 6.22 -9.31
CA SER A 10 19.95 4.88 -9.27
C SER A 10 20.56 4.64 -7.89
N GLN A 11 20.10 3.59 -7.24
CA GLN A 11 20.60 3.22 -5.93
C GLN A 11 21.91 2.44 -6.12
N PRO A 12 22.88 2.56 -5.21
CA PRO A 12 24.19 1.91 -5.37
C PRO A 12 24.07 0.39 -5.57
N TYR A 13 23.04 -0.21 -4.97
CA TYR A 13 22.75 -1.62 -5.03
C TYR A 13 22.15 -2.11 -6.36
N ASP A 14 21.76 -1.22 -7.27
CA ASP A 14 21.14 -1.61 -8.56
C ASP A 14 22.17 -2.32 -9.47
N SER A 15 23.45 -2.07 -9.23
CA SER A 15 24.57 -2.70 -9.93
C SER A 15 25.07 -4.00 -9.27
N TRP A 16 24.61 -4.33 -8.06
CA TRP A 16 25.10 -5.47 -7.31
C TRP A 16 24.46 -6.76 -7.81
N ILE A 17 25.25 -7.84 -7.88
CA ILE A 17 24.80 -9.13 -8.39
C ILE A 17 23.75 -9.72 -7.42
N PRO A 18 22.53 -10.01 -7.91
CA PRO A 18 21.50 -10.67 -7.09
C PRO A 18 21.81 -12.17 -6.96
N VAL A 19 21.77 -12.67 -5.73
CA VAL A 19 21.92 -14.09 -5.38
C VAL A 19 20.54 -14.63 -4.96
N PRO A 20 19.92 -15.49 -5.78
CA PRO A 20 18.64 -16.10 -5.44
C PRO A 20 18.84 -17.29 -4.49
N TYR A 21 18.04 -17.33 -3.43
CA TYR A 21 17.88 -18.49 -2.57
C TYR A 21 16.56 -19.18 -2.88
N VAL A 22 16.61 -20.49 -3.08
CA VAL A 22 15.45 -21.29 -3.50
C VAL A 22 15.09 -22.35 -2.47
N HIS A 23 13.81 -22.72 -2.44
CA HIS A 23 13.26 -23.79 -1.63
C HIS A 23 12.37 -24.67 -2.51
N VAL A 24 12.33 -25.97 -2.23
CA VAL A 24 11.43 -26.91 -2.88
C VAL A 24 10.18 -27.02 -2.01
N ASN A 25 9.04 -26.58 -2.54
CA ASN A 25 7.77 -26.59 -1.83
C ASN A 25 7.21 -28.02 -1.68
N GLU A 26 6.06 -28.16 -1.01
CA GLU A 26 5.41 -29.46 -0.78
C GLU A 26 4.97 -30.17 -2.06
N SER A 27 4.71 -29.43 -3.15
CA SER A 27 4.39 -29.98 -4.47
C SER A 27 5.62 -30.37 -5.29
N GLY A 28 6.83 -30.18 -4.76
CA GLY A 28 8.09 -30.50 -5.44
C GLY A 28 8.56 -29.44 -6.43
N GLU A 29 7.90 -28.28 -6.48
CA GLU A 29 8.29 -27.15 -7.32
C GLU A 29 9.33 -26.29 -6.61
N THR A 30 10.31 -25.80 -7.38
CA THR A 30 11.36 -24.91 -6.85
C THR A 30 10.88 -23.47 -6.92
N GLU A 31 10.84 -22.82 -5.77
CA GLU A 31 10.40 -21.43 -5.62
C GLU A 31 11.52 -20.56 -5.05
N VAL A 32 11.58 -19.31 -5.49
CA VAL A 32 12.50 -18.32 -4.91
C VAL A 32 11.98 -17.92 -3.54
N THR A 33 12.78 -18.14 -2.51
CA THR A 33 12.48 -17.77 -1.13
C THR A 33 12.87 -16.34 -0.84
N CYS A 34 14.06 -15.92 -1.27
CA CYS A 34 14.48 -14.53 -1.27
C CYS A 34 15.62 -14.32 -2.27
N ILE A 35 15.93 -13.05 -2.55
CA ILE A 35 17.10 -12.64 -3.33
C ILE A 35 17.93 -11.71 -2.46
N ALA A 36 19.19 -12.05 -2.21
CA ALA A 36 20.11 -11.18 -1.49
C ALA A 36 21.09 -10.50 -2.45
N ARG A 37 21.51 -9.29 -2.09
CA ARG A 37 22.63 -8.60 -2.75
C ARG A 37 23.45 -7.87 -1.72
N GLY A 38 24.75 -7.85 -1.91
CA GLY A 38 25.67 -7.12 -1.04
C GLY A 38 26.76 -6.44 -1.86
N GLN A 39 27.57 -5.65 -1.17
CA GLN A 39 28.65 -4.90 -1.82
C GLN A 39 29.64 -5.86 -2.50
N PRO A 40 30.04 -5.60 -3.76
CA PRO A 40 31.01 -6.42 -4.47
C PRO A 40 32.31 -6.60 -3.66
N GLY A 41 32.80 -7.84 -3.58
CA GLY A 41 33.99 -8.20 -2.79
C GLY A 41 33.75 -8.38 -1.28
N HIS A 42 32.53 -8.10 -0.78
CA HIS A 42 32.17 -8.27 0.63
C HIS A 42 30.95 -9.18 0.84
N PHE A 43 30.33 -9.66 -0.24
CA PHE A 43 29.21 -10.57 -0.21
C PHE A 43 29.32 -11.61 -1.33
N ASP A 44 29.08 -12.85 -0.96
CA ASP A 44 29.03 -14.04 -1.80
C ASP A 44 27.91 -14.97 -1.33
N GLU A 45 27.44 -15.87 -2.21
CA GLU A 45 26.31 -16.76 -1.96
C GLU A 45 26.51 -17.65 -0.72
N HIS A 46 27.76 -17.97 -0.39
CA HIS A 46 28.11 -18.81 0.76
C HIS A 46 28.09 -18.07 2.11
N ASN A 47 28.06 -16.73 2.12
CA ASN A 47 28.09 -15.97 3.37
C ASN A 47 26.81 -16.09 4.19
N VAL A 48 25.70 -16.35 3.50
CA VAL A 48 24.36 -16.45 4.10
C VAL A 48 23.69 -17.71 3.59
N SER A 49 23.06 -18.43 4.50
CA SER A 49 22.08 -19.45 4.19
C SER A 49 20.68 -18.90 4.48
N CYS A 50 19.73 -19.26 3.62
CA CYS A 50 18.33 -18.90 3.75
C CYS A 50 17.51 -20.18 3.82
N LYS A 51 16.67 -20.32 4.84
CA LYS A 51 15.75 -21.44 4.99
C LYS A 51 14.32 -20.92 5.17
N VAL A 52 13.35 -21.60 4.59
CA VAL A 52 11.94 -21.37 4.93
C VAL A 52 11.71 -21.98 6.31
N ALA A 53 11.34 -21.13 7.27
CA ALA A 53 10.91 -21.59 8.57
C ALA A 53 9.48 -22.14 8.44
N LYS A 54 9.18 -23.24 9.12
CA LYS A 54 7.78 -23.65 9.31
C LYS A 54 7.05 -22.50 9.97
N GLU A 55 5.84 -22.18 9.51
CA GLU A 55 5.00 -21.15 10.12
C GLU A 55 4.93 -21.43 11.63
N MET A 56 5.66 -20.62 12.42
CA MET A 56 5.65 -20.72 13.86
C MET A 56 4.41 -20.01 14.36
N GLU A 57 3.25 -20.65 14.17
CA GLU A 57 2.00 -20.25 14.80
C GLU A 57 2.27 -20.03 16.30
N GLY A 58 2.21 -18.77 16.73
CA GLY A 58 2.49 -18.35 18.11
C GLY A 58 3.71 -17.44 18.32
N LEU A 59 4.68 -17.37 17.39
CA LEU A 59 5.81 -16.41 17.49
C LEU A 59 5.59 -15.10 16.73
N ILE A 60 4.65 -15.06 15.79
CA ILE A 60 4.39 -13.86 14.99
C ILE A 60 3.40 -12.97 15.74
N THR A 61 3.85 -11.76 16.09
CA THR A 61 2.98 -10.74 16.70
C THR A 61 2.39 -9.84 15.61
N TYR A 62 1.08 -9.95 15.40
CA TYR A 62 0.35 -9.13 14.43
C TYR A 62 -0.16 -7.84 15.07
N GLN A 63 0.05 -6.72 14.40
CA GLN A 63 -0.65 -5.47 14.70
C GLN A 63 -2.03 -5.47 14.05
N PRO A 64 -2.97 -4.61 14.49
CA PRO A 64 -4.26 -4.49 13.84
C PRO A 64 -4.14 -4.23 12.33
N ASN A 65 -4.90 -4.98 11.53
CA ASN A 65 -4.92 -4.92 10.07
C ASN A 65 -3.63 -5.36 9.35
N GLU A 66 -2.73 -6.06 10.05
CA GLU A 66 -1.61 -6.75 9.42
C GLU A 66 -2.00 -8.16 8.96
N GLU A 67 -1.37 -8.61 7.89
CA GLU A 67 -1.58 -9.92 7.29
C GLU A 67 -0.25 -10.43 6.74
N LEU A 68 0.12 -11.68 7.03
CA LEU A 68 1.33 -12.31 6.48
C LEU A 68 1.11 -12.57 4.98
N ILE A 69 2.05 -12.12 4.13
CA ILE A 69 1.93 -12.21 2.66
C ILE A 69 3.17 -12.81 1.98
N SER A 70 4.08 -13.40 2.75
CA SER A 70 5.23 -14.17 2.27
C SER A 70 5.47 -15.38 3.17
N HIS A 71 6.36 -16.26 2.75
CA HIS A 71 6.98 -17.21 3.67
C HIS A 71 7.76 -16.48 4.78
N VAL A 72 7.90 -17.17 5.92
CA VAL A 72 8.83 -16.79 6.97
C VAL A 72 10.18 -17.39 6.63
N ILE A 73 11.22 -16.56 6.58
CA ILE A 73 12.56 -16.99 6.17
C ILE A 73 13.54 -16.77 7.31
N GLU A 74 14.46 -17.71 7.51
CA GLU A 74 15.53 -17.61 8.48
C GLU A 74 16.85 -17.44 7.75
N LEU A 75 17.54 -16.32 8.03
CA LEU A 75 18.88 -16.08 7.54
C LEU A 75 19.89 -16.43 8.62
N SER A 76 20.92 -17.20 8.26
CA SER A 76 22.01 -17.56 9.16
C SER A 76 23.34 -17.67 8.41
N SER A 77 24.46 -17.48 9.11
CA SER A 77 25.79 -17.69 8.54
C SER A 77 26.28 -19.10 8.84
N GLN A 78 27.10 -19.66 7.95
CA GLN A 78 27.77 -20.94 8.19
C GLN A 78 28.72 -20.87 9.39
N ASP A 79 29.34 -19.71 9.62
CA ASP A 79 30.31 -19.50 10.70
C ASP A 79 29.65 -19.17 12.05
N GLY A 80 28.31 -19.19 12.12
CA GLY A 80 27.53 -18.87 13.33
C GLY A 80 27.52 -17.39 13.73
N HIS A 81 28.21 -16.53 12.98
CA HIS A 81 28.19 -15.08 13.19
C HIS A 81 26.95 -14.45 12.56
N ASN A 82 26.06 -13.91 13.41
CA ASN A 82 24.82 -13.28 12.94
C ASN A 82 25.00 -11.81 12.55
N GLN A 83 26.07 -11.14 12.98
CA GLN A 83 26.33 -9.74 12.64
C GLN A 83 27.19 -9.63 11.38
N LEU A 84 26.68 -8.90 10.39
CA LEU A 84 27.40 -8.67 9.13
C LEU A 84 28.33 -7.46 9.24
N LYS A 85 29.56 -7.59 8.70
CA LYS A 85 30.50 -6.47 8.60
C LYS A 85 30.00 -5.38 7.66
N HIS A 86 29.33 -5.77 6.58
CA HIS A 86 28.69 -4.90 5.61
C HIS A 86 27.22 -5.30 5.48
N PRO A 87 26.28 -4.35 5.42
CA PRO A 87 24.87 -4.66 5.23
C PRO A 87 24.64 -5.33 3.88
N ILE A 88 23.63 -6.18 3.83
CA ILE A 88 23.09 -6.76 2.59
C ILE A 88 21.66 -6.26 2.39
N TYR A 89 21.17 -6.26 1.16
CA TYR A 89 19.76 -6.08 0.87
C TYR A 89 19.12 -7.42 0.59
N VAL A 90 18.04 -7.72 1.30
CA VAL A 90 17.27 -8.95 1.13
C VAL A 90 15.91 -8.59 0.58
N ALA A 91 15.55 -9.20 -0.53
CA ALA A 91 14.29 -9.02 -1.23
C ALA A 91 13.45 -10.30 -1.13
N ILE A 92 12.28 -10.20 -0.50
CA ILE A 92 11.40 -11.33 -0.22
C ILE A 92 10.16 -11.24 -1.12
N PRO A 93 9.84 -12.28 -1.91
CA PRO A 93 8.66 -12.27 -2.74
C PRO A 93 7.39 -12.26 -1.90
N HIS A 94 6.36 -11.57 -2.38
CA HIS A 94 5.09 -11.48 -1.66
C HIS A 94 3.87 -11.46 -2.60
N VAL A 95 2.71 -11.82 -2.05
CA VAL A 95 1.45 -11.96 -2.80
C VAL A 95 0.52 -10.74 -2.73
N LEU A 96 0.99 -9.60 -2.21
CA LEU A 96 0.18 -8.37 -2.15
C LEU A 96 -0.42 -7.99 -3.53
N SER A 97 -1.75 -8.03 -3.60
CA SER A 97 -2.49 -7.72 -4.82
C SER A 97 -2.27 -6.28 -5.29
N ARG A 98 -2.24 -6.09 -6.62
CA ARG A 98 -2.23 -4.75 -7.22
C ARG A 98 -3.49 -3.95 -6.88
N SER A 99 -4.63 -4.62 -6.68
CA SER A 99 -5.90 -3.95 -6.33
C SER A 99 -5.87 -3.30 -4.95
N THR A 100 -5.08 -3.84 -4.02
CA THR A 100 -4.95 -3.32 -2.65
C THR A 100 -3.71 -2.47 -2.45
N ALA A 101 -2.74 -2.50 -3.37
CA ALA A 101 -1.50 -1.71 -3.31
C ALA A 101 -1.70 -0.17 -3.25
N GLN A 102 -2.91 0.32 -3.55
CA GLN A 102 -3.22 1.73 -3.37
C GLN A 102 -3.35 2.08 -1.88
N SER A 103 -4.02 1.25 -1.09
CA SER A 103 -4.27 1.48 0.35
C SER A 103 -3.31 0.73 1.27
N LYS A 104 -2.79 -0.41 0.83
CA LYS A 104 -1.85 -1.25 1.57
C LYS A 104 -0.43 -1.17 1.01
N GLU A 105 0.54 -1.45 1.86
CA GLU A 105 1.96 -1.58 1.54
C GLU A 105 2.49 -2.91 2.08
N ALA A 106 3.56 -3.41 1.45
CA ALA A 106 4.35 -4.53 1.96
C ALA A 106 5.46 -3.99 2.88
N VAL A 107 5.62 -4.58 4.05
CA VAL A 107 6.67 -4.25 5.01
C VAL A 107 7.43 -5.51 5.41
N VAL A 108 8.76 -5.46 5.30
CA VAL A 108 9.64 -6.49 5.85
C VAL A 108 9.73 -6.28 7.35
N LYS A 109 9.45 -7.32 8.13
CA LYS A 109 9.75 -7.36 9.56
C LYS A 109 10.89 -8.30 9.85
N ALA A 110 11.71 -7.92 10.83
CA ALA A 110 12.82 -8.71 11.32
C ALA A 110 12.65 -9.03 12.80
N MET A 111 13.01 -10.25 13.18
CA MET A 111 13.14 -10.62 14.59
C MET A 111 14.41 -10.00 15.17
N VAL A 112 14.30 -9.09 16.12
CA VAL A 112 15.43 -8.42 16.77
C VAL A 112 15.24 -8.51 18.27
N GLU A 113 16.14 -9.21 18.96
CA GLU A 113 16.12 -9.36 20.42
C GLU A 113 14.79 -9.94 20.96
N GLY A 114 14.13 -10.80 20.18
CA GLY A 114 12.85 -11.43 20.54
C GLY A 114 11.61 -10.62 20.16
N GLU A 115 11.77 -9.45 19.54
CA GLU A 115 10.65 -8.63 19.05
C GLU A 115 10.69 -8.43 17.54
N TRP A 116 9.51 -8.41 16.92
CA TRP A 116 9.37 -8.09 15.50
C TRP A 116 9.46 -6.58 15.27
N LYS A 117 10.46 -6.14 14.50
CA LYS A 117 10.67 -4.73 14.13
C LYS A 117 10.50 -4.53 12.63
N ASP A 118 9.84 -3.42 12.26
CA ASP A 118 9.71 -3.01 10.87
C ASP A 118 11.07 -2.57 10.31
N LEU A 119 11.40 -3.05 9.12
CA LEU A 119 12.54 -2.54 8.36
C LEU A 119 12.07 -1.54 7.29
N PRO A 120 12.86 -0.50 6.99
CA PRO A 120 12.63 0.34 5.82
C PRO A 120 12.56 -0.51 4.56
N THR A 121 11.38 -0.55 3.95
CA THR A 121 11.05 -1.50 2.89
C THR A 121 10.80 -0.77 1.57
N ARG A 122 11.27 -1.35 0.47
CA ARG A 122 11.02 -0.88 -0.90
C ARG A 122 10.48 -2.02 -1.76
N ASP A 123 9.41 -1.75 -2.48
CA ASP A 123 8.90 -2.66 -3.50
C ASP A 123 9.82 -2.64 -4.73
N ILE A 124 10.31 -3.81 -5.13
CA ILE A 124 11.15 -4.00 -6.31
C ILE A 124 10.66 -5.18 -7.16
N THR A 125 11.12 -5.19 -8.41
CA THR A 125 10.95 -6.30 -9.35
C THR A 125 12.30 -6.56 -9.99
N PHE A 126 12.68 -7.82 -10.14
CA PHE A 126 13.91 -8.21 -10.83
C PHE A 126 13.59 -8.57 -12.28
N ASP A 127 14.52 -8.31 -13.19
CA ASP A 127 14.34 -8.64 -14.62
C ASP A 127 14.17 -10.14 -14.86
N THR A 128 14.74 -10.97 -13.99
CA THR A 128 14.58 -12.43 -13.99
C THR A 128 13.22 -12.89 -13.46
N HIS A 129 12.47 -12.04 -12.76
CA HIS A 129 11.20 -12.35 -12.10
C HIS A 129 10.16 -11.23 -12.29
N LYS A 130 9.86 -10.89 -13.55
CA LYS A 130 9.02 -9.73 -13.90
C LYS A 130 7.60 -9.78 -13.35
N ASP A 131 7.07 -10.98 -13.13
CA ASP A 131 5.71 -11.18 -12.62
C ASP A 131 5.64 -11.23 -11.10
N THR A 132 6.79 -11.26 -10.42
CA THR A 132 6.90 -11.35 -8.96
C THR A 132 7.29 -10.01 -8.37
N LYS A 133 6.57 -9.59 -7.32
CA LYS A 133 6.95 -8.42 -6.52
C LYS A 133 7.74 -8.86 -5.30
N PHE A 134 8.76 -8.08 -4.97
CA PHE A 134 9.59 -8.32 -3.81
C PHE A 134 9.58 -7.11 -2.89
N ALA A 135 9.49 -7.36 -1.60
CA ALA A 135 9.69 -6.39 -0.55
C ALA A 135 11.17 -6.47 -0.13
N GLN A 136 11.91 -5.39 -0.38
CA GLN A 136 13.34 -5.33 -0.09
C GLN A 136 13.66 -4.46 1.11
N ALA A 137 14.52 -4.95 1.99
CA ALA A 137 15.05 -4.22 3.13
C ALA A 137 16.56 -4.40 3.29
N GLU A 138 17.21 -3.43 3.93
CA GLU A 138 18.60 -3.52 4.37
C GLU A 138 18.70 -4.36 5.65
N VAL A 139 19.60 -5.33 5.67
CA VAL A 139 19.80 -6.28 6.77
C VAL A 139 21.25 -6.22 7.23
N ARG A 140 21.44 -6.00 8.53
CA ARG A 140 22.76 -5.96 9.20
C ARG A 140 23.01 -7.13 10.14
N HIS A 141 21.92 -7.76 10.58
CA HIS A 141 21.95 -8.93 11.44
C HIS A 141 21.13 -10.02 10.76
N LEU A 142 21.76 -11.17 10.53
CA LEU A 142 21.10 -12.37 10.04
C LEU A 142 20.12 -12.84 11.10
N THR A 143 18.86 -12.95 10.70
CA THR A 143 17.73 -13.23 11.58
C THR A 143 16.54 -13.75 10.78
N THR A 144 15.44 -14.02 11.45
CA THR A 144 14.16 -14.34 10.83
C THR A 144 13.51 -13.09 10.24
N LEU A 145 13.12 -13.17 8.97
CA LEU A 145 12.42 -12.13 8.23
C LEU A 145 11.08 -12.65 7.70
N LEU A 146 10.12 -11.73 7.55
CA LEU A 146 8.86 -11.99 6.88
C LEU A 146 8.32 -10.70 6.25
N VAL A 147 7.33 -10.82 5.36
CA VAL A 147 6.64 -9.67 4.76
C VAL A 147 5.20 -9.64 5.22
N MET A 148 4.81 -8.51 5.81
CA MET A 148 3.42 -8.24 6.15
C MET A 148 2.80 -7.21 5.20
N SER A 149 1.52 -7.38 4.94
CA SER A 149 0.65 -6.39 4.34
C SER A 149 0.02 -5.55 5.44
N ARG A 150 0.01 -4.23 5.28
CA ARG A 150 -0.67 -3.29 6.20
C ARG A 150 -1.18 -2.07 5.48
N PHE A 151 -2.09 -1.30 6.09
CA PHE A 151 -2.44 0.02 5.55
C PHE A 151 -1.24 0.97 5.58
N LYS A 152 -1.08 1.73 4.49
CA LYS A 152 -0.03 2.76 4.36
C LYS A 152 -0.03 3.69 5.57
N ARG A 153 1.18 3.96 6.06
CA ARG A 153 1.42 4.77 7.24
C ARG A 153 2.02 6.11 6.85
N ASP A 154 1.25 7.16 7.05
CA ASP A 154 1.71 8.53 6.87
C ASP A 154 2.28 9.02 8.20
N TYR A 155 3.61 9.00 8.33
CA TYR A 155 4.31 9.56 9.50
C TYR A 155 4.62 11.03 9.28
N ILE A 156 4.07 11.89 10.13
CA ILE A 156 4.19 13.34 9.97
C ILE A 156 4.75 13.94 11.24
N THR A 157 5.77 14.79 11.08
CA THR A 157 6.35 15.57 12.16
C THR A 157 5.71 16.95 12.18
N LEU A 158 5.10 17.30 13.31
CA LEU A 158 4.41 18.56 13.52
C LEU A 158 5.20 19.45 14.49
N MET A 159 5.24 20.73 14.19
CA MET A 159 5.91 21.74 14.99
C MET A 159 4.87 22.62 15.70
N PRO A 160 5.02 22.93 17.00
CA PRO A 160 3.98 23.64 17.76
C PRO A 160 3.72 25.06 17.25
N ASN A 161 4.74 25.70 16.72
CA ASN A 161 4.71 27.08 16.23
C ASN A 161 4.39 27.20 14.72
N LYS A 162 3.98 26.12 14.05
CA LYS A 162 3.61 26.13 12.63
C LYS A 162 2.28 25.42 12.41
N GLY A 163 1.45 25.99 11.55
CA GLY A 163 0.29 25.26 11.02
C GLY A 163 0.75 24.16 10.05
N CYS A 164 -0.01 23.09 9.96
CA CYS A 164 0.25 21.96 9.06
C CYS A 164 -1.06 21.43 8.49
N LYS A 165 -1.05 21.13 7.19
CA LYS A 165 -2.10 20.35 6.54
C LYS A 165 -1.56 18.97 6.23
N ALA A 166 -1.93 18.00 7.05
CA ALA A 166 -1.62 16.60 6.79
C ALA A 166 -2.59 16.07 5.73
N VAL A 167 -2.05 15.43 4.69
CA VAL A 167 -2.81 14.88 3.56
C VAL A 167 -2.52 13.40 3.49
N SER A 168 -3.54 12.56 3.40
CA SER A 168 -3.32 11.12 3.29
C SER A 168 -2.64 10.76 1.96
N SER A 169 -1.66 9.85 2.02
CA SER A 169 -1.04 9.28 0.81
C SER A 169 -1.96 8.35 0.03
N PHE A 170 -3.02 7.84 0.66
CA PHE A 170 -4.02 6.99 0.01
C PHE A 170 -5.07 7.79 -0.76
N ASP A 171 -5.70 8.78 -0.11
CA ASP A 171 -6.73 9.64 -0.71
C ASP A 171 -6.49 11.10 -0.31
N GLN A 172 -6.06 11.92 -1.26
CA GLN A 172 -5.69 13.32 -1.02
C GLN A 172 -6.85 14.21 -0.57
N ARG A 173 -8.10 13.74 -0.68
CA ARG A 173 -9.28 14.45 -0.17
C ARG A 173 -9.44 14.30 1.34
N ILE A 174 -8.73 13.34 1.93
CA ILE A 174 -8.66 13.13 3.38
C ILE A 174 -7.53 14.00 3.92
N THR A 175 -7.90 15.02 4.70
CA THR A 175 -6.94 15.97 5.26
C THR A 175 -7.20 16.24 6.73
N LEU A 176 -6.13 16.49 7.47
CA LEU A 176 -6.16 17.02 8.83
C LEU A 176 -5.49 18.39 8.83
N ASP A 177 -6.28 19.43 9.01
CA ASP A 177 -5.83 20.80 9.10
C ASP A 177 -5.56 21.14 10.58
N ILE A 178 -4.30 21.42 10.89
CA ILE A 178 -3.79 21.68 12.23
C ILE A 178 -3.29 23.12 12.25
N GLU A 179 -3.94 23.97 13.04
CA GLU A 179 -3.54 25.37 13.15
C GLU A 179 -2.25 25.56 13.94
N LYS A 180 -1.61 26.72 13.75
CA LYS A 180 -0.52 27.18 14.61
C LYS A 180 -0.97 27.21 16.08
N ASP A 181 -0.05 26.81 16.96
CA ASP A 181 -0.22 26.81 18.42
C ASP A 181 -1.27 25.81 18.93
N THR A 182 -1.68 24.85 18.10
CA THR A 182 -2.54 23.71 18.49
C THR A 182 -1.80 22.74 19.43
N LEU A 183 -0.50 22.53 19.18
CA LEU A 183 0.33 21.60 19.93
C LEU A 183 1.14 22.35 20.99
N VAL A 184 1.38 21.69 22.14
CA VAL A 184 2.25 22.23 23.20
C VAL A 184 3.73 22.05 22.86
N LYS A 185 4.06 20.93 22.20
CA LYS A 185 5.42 20.51 21.87
C LYS A 185 5.49 19.99 20.43
N LYS A 186 6.71 19.70 19.97
CA LYS A 186 6.92 18.91 18.75
C LYS A 186 6.22 17.56 18.92
N GLU A 187 5.51 17.16 17.89
CA GLU A 187 4.66 15.97 17.89
C GLU A 187 4.98 15.12 16.67
N HIS A 188 5.06 13.81 16.86
CA HIS A 188 5.07 12.84 15.78
C HIS A 188 3.73 12.12 15.79
N PHE A 189 3.03 12.11 14.65
CA PHE A 189 1.75 11.41 14.57
C PHE A 189 1.69 10.53 13.32
N LEU A 190 0.92 9.45 13.46
CA LEU A 190 0.66 8.50 12.41
C LEU A 190 -0.77 8.68 11.90
N LEU A 191 -0.92 8.78 10.58
CA LEU A 191 -2.20 8.73 9.88
C LEU A 191 -2.27 7.45 9.04
N GLN A 192 -3.37 6.71 9.18
CA GLN A 192 -3.70 5.55 8.35
C GLN A 192 -5.14 5.67 7.86
N VAL A 193 -5.38 5.19 6.64
CA VAL A 193 -6.73 5.15 6.05
C VAL A 193 -7.07 3.74 5.62
N GLN A 194 -8.14 3.21 6.19
CA GLN A 194 -8.76 1.96 5.76
C GLN A 194 -9.89 2.27 4.78
N PRO A 195 -9.77 1.90 3.49
CA PRO A 195 -10.87 2.01 2.56
C PRO A 195 -12.03 1.10 2.98
N VAL A 196 -13.25 1.58 2.79
CA VAL A 196 -14.46 0.79 2.98
C VAL A 196 -15.16 0.69 1.64
N ASP A 197 -14.91 -0.39 0.92
CA ASP A 197 -15.52 -0.66 -0.37
C ASP A 197 -16.85 -1.43 -0.24
N SER A 198 -17.52 -1.64 -1.37
CA SER A 198 -18.79 -2.37 -1.41
C SER A 198 -18.67 -3.82 -0.95
N GLY A 199 -17.53 -4.47 -1.23
CA GLY A 199 -17.27 -5.84 -0.82
C GLY A 199 -17.15 -5.95 0.70
N THR A 200 -16.37 -5.05 1.29
CA THR A 200 -16.20 -4.90 2.75
C THR A 200 -17.54 -4.66 3.44
N LEU A 201 -18.38 -3.77 2.88
CA LEU A 201 -19.71 -3.52 3.44
C LEU A 201 -20.68 -4.70 3.27
N GLN A 202 -20.58 -5.45 2.18
CA GLN A 202 -21.40 -6.63 1.94
C GLN A 202 -21.04 -7.75 2.92
N ASP A 203 -19.74 -7.97 3.10
CA ASP A 203 -19.18 -8.93 4.04
C ASP A 203 -19.46 -8.55 5.51
N PHE A 204 -19.40 -7.26 5.84
CA PHE A 204 -19.87 -6.79 7.15
C PHE A 204 -21.36 -7.08 7.35
N ARG A 205 -22.20 -6.80 6.35
CA ARG A 205 -23.65 -7.02 6.40
C ARG A 205 -24.05 -8.50 6.50
N SER A 206 -23.28 -9.39 5.90
CA SER A 206 -23.54 -10.84 5.99
C SER A 206 -23.24 -11.37 7.38
N ARG A 207 -22.22 -10.84 8.06
CA ARG A 207 -21.80 -11.26 9.40
C ARG A 207 -22.52 -10.55 10.54
N GLN A 208 -22.99 -9.32 10.33
CA GLN A 208 -23.55 -8.47 11.39
C GLN A 208 -25.04 -8.18 11.11
N PRO A 209 -25.97 -8.80 11.87
CA PRO A 209 -27.40 -8.57 11.70
C PRO A 209 -27.82 -7.11 11.83
N GLN A 210 -27.16 -6.36 12.73
CA GLN A 210 -27.38 -4.92 12.95
C GLN A 210 -26.87 -4.06 11.79
N GLY A 211 -25.94 -4.58 11.00
CA GLY A 211 -25.33 -3.88 9.87
C GLY A 211 -26.21 -3.80 8.63
N LYS A 212 -27.34 -4.53 8.57
CA LYS A 212 -28.19 -4.63 7.36
C LYS A 212 -28.68 -3.28 6.82
N SER A 213 -28.88 -2.28 7.69
CA SER A 213 -29.31 -0.93 7.32
C SER A 213 -28.18 -0.04 6.80
N LEU A 214 -26.92 -0.44 6.96
CA LEU A 214 -25.76 0.34 6.53
C LEU A 214 -25.68 0.37 4.99
N LEU A 215 -25.97 1.55 4.42
CA LEU A 215 -26.03 1.75 2.97
C LEU A 215 -24.64 1.96 2.36
N SER A 216 -23.82 2.78 3.01
CA SER A 216 -22.50 3.19 2.56
C SER A 216 -21.70 3.74 3.74
N SER A 217 -20.37 3.71 3.65
CA SER A 217 -19.47 4.30 4.65
C SER A 217 -18.36 5.06 3.95
N SER A 218 -17.88 6.14 4.56
CA SER A 218 -16.57 6.70 4.20
C SER A 218 -15.47 5.71 4.60
N SER A 219 -14.26 5.96 4.11
CA SER A 219 -13.05 5.34 4.65
C SER A 219 -12.94 5.59 6.16
N ILE A 220 -12.38 4.63 6.88
CA ILE A 220 -12.07 4.76 8.30
C ILE A 220 -10.71 5.42 8.41
N VAL A 221 -10.64 6.53 9.14
CA VAL A 221 -9.39 7.27 9.38
C VAL A 221 -8.92 6.97 10.79
N TYR A 222 -7.72 6.43 10.89
CA TYR A 222 -7.05 6.15 12.13
C TYR A 222 -5.90 7.13 12.32
N THR A 223 -5.83 7.73 13.51
CA THR A 223 -4.72 8.60 13.90
C THR A 223 -4.18 8.18 15.24
N GLN A 224 -2.86 8.10 15.35
CA GLN A 224 -2.16 7.87 16.60
C GLN A 224 -1.29 9.08 16.92
N TRP A 225 -1.47 9.60 18.13
CA TRP A 225 -0.81 10.79 18.67
C TRP A 225 -0.01 10.41 19.92
N GLU A 226 1.10 11.09 20.17
CA GLU A 226 1.84 11.03 21.43
C GLU A 226 1.16 11.89 22.51
N THR A 227 0.57 13.02 22.11
CA THR A 227 -0.20 13.90 23.00
C THR A 227 -1.63 13.43 23.17
N ILE A 228 -2.14 13.59 24.39
CA ILE A 228 -3.54 13.32 24.75
C ILE A 228 -4.40 14.59 24.77
N GLN A 229 -3.79 15.77 24.65
CA GLN A 229 -4.48 17.06 24.72
C GLN A 229 -3.99 18.01 23.64
N PHE A 230 -4.94 18.75 23.05
CA PHE A 230 -4.72 19.79 22.05
C PHE A 230 -5.26 21.13 22.56
N LYS A 231 -4.56 22.23 22.30
CA LYS A 231 -5.00 23.58 22.69
C LYS A 231 -6.14 24.10 21.81
N LYS A 232 -6.24 23.58 20.59
CA LYS A 232 -7.22 23.96 19.57
C LYS A 232 -7.80 22.69 18.93
N PRO A 233 -9.01 22.76 18.37
CA PRO A 233 -9.56 21.65 17.60
C PRO A 233 -8.73 21.39 16.34
N ILE A 234 -8.64 20.13 15.95
CA ILE A 234 -8.07 19.71 14.66
C ILE A 234 -9.23 19.53 13.69
N GLN A 235 -9.14 20.14 12.51
CA GLN A 235 -10.17 20.01 11.49
C GLN A 235 -9.90 18.80 10.59
N VAL A 236 -10.83 17.84 10.58
CA VAL A 236 -10.74 16.64 9.74
C VAL A 236 -11.69 16.77 8.56
N THR A 237 -11.16 16.60 7.34
CA THR A 237 -11.94 16.59 6.10
C THR A 237 -11.98 15.16 5.56
N LEU A 238 -13.18 14.62 5.34
CA LEU A 238 -13.40 13.29 4.78
C LEU A 238 -14.36 13.35 3.58
N PRO A 239 -14.10 12.59 2.50
CA PRO A 239 -15.06 12.46 1.41
C PRO A 239 -16.31 11.74 1.90
N CYS A 240 -17.48 12.35 1.68
CA CYS A 240 -18.75 11.69 1.94
C CYS A 240 -18.89 10.46 1.04
N PRO A 241 -19.41 9.34 1.57
CA PRO A 241 -19.67 8.17 0.74
C PRO A 241 -20.71 8.50 -0.35
N PRO A 242 -20.58 7.90 -1.54
CA PRO A 242 -21.53 8.13 -2.63
C PRO A 242 -22.92 7.66 -2.21
N ASN A 243 -23.91 8.55 -2.24
CA ASN A 243 -25.29 8.21 -1.94
C ASN A 243 -25.81 7.19 -2.98
N PRO A 244 -26.19 5.96 -2.58
CA PRO A 244 -26.62 4.90 -3.51
C PRO A 244 -27.81 5.29 -4.38
N ALA A 245 -28.75 6.08 -3.86
CA ALA A 245 -29.93 6.54 -4.62
C ALA A 245 -29.53 7.52 -5.73
N LYS A 246 -28.60 8.44 -5.45
CA LYS A 246 -28.06 9.36 -6.45
C LYS A 246 -27.20 8.63 -7.48
N ALA A 247 -26.41 7.63 -7.06
CA ALA A 247 -25.57 6.84 -7.94
C ALA A 247 -26.39 6.06 -8.99
N LYS A 248 -27.48 5.40 -8.57
CA LYS A 248 -28.40 4.70 -9.48
C LYS A 248 -29.02 5.64 -10.52
N LYS A 249 -29.49 6.82 -10.08
CA LYS A 249 -30.08 7.83 -10.98
C LYS A 249 -29.06 8.33 -12.01
N LEU A 250 -27.81 8.54 -11.59
CA LEU A 250 -26.74 9.01 -12.48
C LEU A 250 -26.32 7.94 -13.50
N ALA A 251 -26.23 6.67 -13.08
CA ALA A 251 -25.93 5.55 -13.97
C ALA A 251 -27.01 5.37 -15.05
N LEU A 252 -28.28 5.46 -14.67
CA LEU A 252 -29.41 5.38 -15.61
C LEU A 252 -29.42 6.56 -16.59
N ALA A 253 -29.11 7.76 -16.13
CA ALA A 253 -28.96 8.94 -16.99
C ALA A 253 -27.79 8.79 -17.98
N ARG A 254 -26.66 8.21 -17.58
CA ARG A 254 -25.52 7.92 -18.46
C ARG A 254 -25.90 6.90 -19.54
N LYS A 255 -26.55 5.80 -19.15
CA LYS A 255 -27.02 4.77 -20.09
C LYS A 255 -27.98 5.35 -21.14
N LEU A 256 -28.96 6.16 -20.71
CA LEU A 256 -29.88 6.86 -21.63
C LEU A 256 -29.15 7.81 -22.58
N LYS A 257 -28.09 8.50 -22.11
CA LYS A 257 -27.30 9.41 -22.95
C LYS A 257 -26.48 8.63 -23.98
N GLU A 258 -25.89 7.50 -23.59
CA GLU A 258 -25.16 6.60 -24.50
C GLU A 258 -26.08 5.98 -25.55
N GLU A 259 -27.29 5.55 -25.17
CA GLU A 259 -28.28 5.03 -26.11
C GLU A 259 -28.74 6.10 -27.12
N LYS A 260 -28.95 7.35 -26.67
CA LYS A 260 -29.25 8.48 -27.57
C LYS A 260 -28.10 8.83 -28.51
N MET A 261 -26.85 8.66 -28.08
CA MET A 261 -25.68 8.88 -28.95
C MET A 261 -25.53 7.76 -29.99
N LYS A 262 -25.92 6.52 -29.66
CA LYS A 262 -25.87 5.38 -30.60
C LYS A 262 -27.01 5.43 -31.63
N ASN A 263 -28.18 5.94 -31.26
CA ASN A 263 -29.33 6.10 -32.16
C ASN A 263 -29.77 7.58 -32.25
N PRO A 264 -29.06 8.41 -33.03
CA PRO A 264 -29.49 9.77 -33.28
C PRO A 264 -30.82 9.76 -34.06
N ALA A 265 -31.84 10.43 -33.53
CA ALA A 265 -33.11 10.58 -34.22
C ALA A 265 -32.89 11.33 -35.55
N LYS A 266 -33.36 10.74 -36.67
CA LYS A 266 -33.34 11.42 -37.98
C LYS A 266 -34.14 12.71 -37.89
N PRO A 267 -33.60 13.85 -38.35
CA PRO A 267 -34.35 15.09 -38.37
C PRO A 267 -35.58 14.94 -39.29
N PRO A 268 -36.71 15.57 -38.95
CA PRO A 268 -37.90 15.51 -39.79
C PRO A 268 -37.60 16.16 -41.15
N ALA A 269 -37.96 15.48 -42.24
CA ALA A 269 -37.75 15.95 -43.59
C ALA A 269 -38.46 17.31 -43.79
N SER A 270 -37.70 18.36 -44.08
CA SER A 270 -38.26 19.68 -44.34
C SER A 270 -38.99 19.66 -45.69
N ASN A 271 -40.33 19.77 -45.66
CA ASN A 271 -41.12 20.06 -46.85
C ASN A 271 -40.76 21.46 -47.38
N ARG A 272 -39.92 21.53 -48.42
CA ARG A 272 -39.71 22.74 -49.21
C ARG A 272 -41.00 23.08 -49.94
N LYS A 273 -41.76 24.06 -49.43
CA LYS A 273 -42.77 24.75 -50.23
C LYS A 273 -42.05 25.66 -51.22
N SER A 274 -42.31 25.44 -52.51
CA SER A 274 -41.88 26.28 -53.62
C SER A 274 -42.57 27.64 -53.54
N ASN A 275 -41.79 28.72 -53.35
CA ASN A 275 -42.31 30.08 -53.49
C ASN A 275 -42.42 30.44 -54.97
N VAL A 276 -43.64 30.81 -55.34
CA VAL A 276 -44.05 31.33 -56.64
C VAL A 276 -43.50 32.75 -56.82
N ASN A 277 -42.84 32.99 -57.95
CA ASN A 277 -42.43 34.32 -58.41
C ASN A 277 -43.67 35.10 -58.87
N ILE A 278 -43.81 36.35 -58.44
CA ILE A 278 -44.68 37.33 -59.10
C ILE A 278 -43.83 38.55 -59.43
N LYS A 279 -43.88 38.92 -60.72
CA LYS A 279 -43.29 40.11 -61.33
C LYS A 279 -44.11 41.36 -61.03
#